data_AF-A0A7X1FER8-F1
#
_entry.id   AF-A0A7X1FER8-F1
#
_cell.length_a   1.000
_cell.length_b   1.000
_cell.length_c   1.000
_cell.angle_alpha   90.00
_cell.angle_beta   90.00
_cell.angle_gamma   90.00
#
_symmetry.space_group_name_H-M   'P 1'
#
loop_
_entity.id
_entity.type
_entity.pdbx_description
1 polymer ?
#
loop_
_entity_poly.entity_id
_entity_poly.type
_entity_poly.pdbx_seq_one_letter_code
_entity_poly.pdbx_strand_id
1 'polypeptide(L)'
;MLCVFPDGRMDGWYEVPPEGSIPVDMANEYYDQIWLFPGWSPSPSNLRRIEDDWRESELIAISAQLDALEEVEAGDAPPDLLAGTRSQWLRYRGLVRNWAEGKGDYPEITKRPKRPC
;
A
#
# COMPACT_ATOMS: atom_id res chain seq x y z
N MET A 1 16.96 23.80 -6.81
CA MET A 1 17.14 22.80 -5.73
C MET A 1 16.37 23.28 -4.52
N LEU A 2 15.65 22.41 -3.82
CA LEU A 2 14.95 22.79 -2.59
C LEU A 2 15.92 22.62 -1.41
N CYS A 3 15.97 23.58 -0.49
CA CYS A 3 16.87 23.53 0.65
C CYS A 3 16.18 23.97 1.94
N VAL A 4 16.59 23.40 3.07
CA VAL A 4 16.36 23.99 4.39
C VAL A 4 17.58 24.83 4.77
N PHE A 5 17.36 26.10 5.06
CA PHE A 5 18.39 27.06 5.44
C PHE A 5 18.68 27.00 6.95
N PRO A 6 19.83 27.51 7.42
CA PRO A 6 20.18 27.54 8.84
C PRO A 6 19.18 28.27 9.75
N ASP A 7 18.36 29.16 9.19
CA ASP A 7 17.29 29.89 9.88
C ASP A 7 15.98 29.07 10.02
N GLY A 8 15.96 27.83 9.51
CA GLY A 8 14.81 26.93 9.52
C GLY A 8 13.82 27.14 8.37
N ARG A 9 14.06 28.11 7.48
CA ARG A 9 13.23 28.33 6.30
C ARG A 9 13.47 27.23 5.27
N MET A 10 12.42 26.83 4.56
CA MET A 10 12.50 25.96 3.38
C MET A 10 12.18 26.79 2.14
N ASP A 11 13.10 26.86 1.18
CA ASP A 11 12.87 27.60 -0.08
C ASP A 11 13.70 27.02 -1.24
N GLY A 12 13.27 27.33 -2.45
CA GLY A 12 14.01 27.01 -3.67
C GLY A 12 15.25 27.88 -3.81
N TRP A 13 16.37 27.24 -4.15
CA TRP A 13 17.62 27.92 -4.48
C TRP A 13 18.14 27.46 -5.85
N TYR A 14 18.60 28.41 -6.65
CA TYR A 14 19.03 28.16 -8.03
C TYR A 14 20.56 28.07 -8.17
N GLU A 15 21.32 28.53 -7.18
CA GLU A 15 22.80 28.58 -7.20
C GLU A 15 23.41 27.67 -6.12
N VAL A 16 24.65 27.94 -5.70
CA VAL A 16 25.26 27.31 -4.53
C VAL A 16 24.50 27.77 -3.29
N PRO A 17 23.89 26.85 -2.51
CA PRO A 17 23.15 27.24 -1.32
C PRO A 17 24.10 27.77 -0.24
N PRO A 18 23.63 28.67 0.64
CA PRO A 18 24.42 29.19 1.76
C PRO A 18 25.04 28.07 2.60
N GLU A 19 26.21 28.32 3.17
CA GLU A 19 26.89 27.36 4.04
C GLU A 19 25.97 26.94 5.20
N GLY A 20 25.90 25.63 5.45
CA GLY A 20 24.99 25.04 6.45
C GLY A 20 23.57 24.73 5.94
N SER A 21 23.26 24.99 4.67
CA SER A 21 21.98 24.57 4.07
C SER A 21 21.94 23.05 3.85
N ILE A 22 20.77 22.45 4.08
CA ILE A 22 20.52 21.02 3.87
C ILE A 22 19.73 20.85 2.56
N PRO A 23 20.24 20.10 1.57
CA PRO A 23 19.49 19.80 0.36
C PRO A 23 18.28 18.92 0.70
N VAL A 24 17.15 19.24 0.09
CA VAL A 24 15.89 18.53 0.27
C VAL A 24 15.51 17.84 -1.03
N ASP A 25 15.29 16.53 -0.94
CA ASP A 25 14.69 15.76 -2.03
C ASP A 25 13.28 16.27 -2.31
N MET A 26 12.87 16.25 -3.58
CA MET A 26 11.52 16.65 -3.95
C MET A 26 10.49 15.69 -3.33
N ALA A 27 9.33 16.22 -2.95
CA ALA A 27 8.17 15.38 -2.67
C ALA A 27 7.87 14.49 -3.89
N ASN A 28 7.25 13.34 -3.63
CA ASN A 28 6.80 12.45 -4.69
C ASN A 28 5.74 13.13 -5.58
N GLU A 29 5.36 12.45 -6.66
CA GLU A 29 4.43 12.95 -7.69
C GLU A 29 3.04 13.36 -7.18
N TYR A 30 2.65 12.95 -5.97
CA TYR A 30 1.32 13.24 -5.41
C TYR A 30 1.28 14.56 -4.64
N TYR A 31 2.43 15.06 -4.20
CA TYR A 31 2.60 16.36 -3.52
C TYR A 31 1.69 16.59 -2.28
N ASP A 32 1.17 15.51 -1.69
CA ASP A 32 0.32 15.53 -0.49
C ASP A 32 1.08 15.10 0.78
N GLN A 33 2.41 15.05 0.69
CA GLN A 33 3.31 14.75 1.79
C GLN A 33 3.53 16.01 2.65
N ILE A 34 3.65 15.80 3.96
CA ILE A 34 3.98 16.84 4.94
C ILE A 34 5.49 16.81 5.19
N TRP A 35 6.14 17.96 5.21
CA TRP A 35 7.54 18.06 5.61
C TRP A 35 7.69 17.82 7.12
N LEU A 36 8.42 16.78 7.50
CA LEU A 36 8.73 16.35 8.88
C LEU A 36 10.25 16.21 9.01
N PHE A 37 10.93 17.28 9.45
CA PHE A 37 12.39 17.33 9.46
C PHE A 37 13.03 16.11 10.17
N PRO A 38 14.05 15.47 9.57
CA PRO A 38 14.53 15.65 8.19
C PRO A 38 13.85 14.67 7.22
N GLY A 39 12.83 15.12 6.46
CA GLY A 39 12.21 14.30 5.44
C GLY A 39 10.74 14.58 5.17
N TRP A 40 10.17 13.85 4.22
CA TRP A 40 8.75 13.90 3.89
C TRP A 40 7.99 12.79 4.61
N SER A 41 6.77 13.06 5.05
CA SER A 41 5.84 12.03 5.49
C SER A 41 5.52 11.07 4.35
N PRO A 42 4.97 9.87 4.63
CA PRO A 42 4.29 9.09 3.60
C PRO A 42 3.21 9.93 2.89
N SER A 43 3.01 9.66 1.61
CA SER A 43 1.94 10.27 0.82
C SER A 43 0.64 9.50 1.02
N PRO A 44 -0.42 10.13 1.57
CA PRO A 44 -1.72 9.48 1.71
C PRO A 44 -2.29 8.96 0.39
N SER A 45 -2.14 9.71 -0.71
CA SER A 45 -2.64 9.31 -2.04
C SER A 45 -1.86 8.13 -2.61
N ASN A 46 -0.53 8.14 -2.48
CA ASN A 46 0.27 6.99 -2.89
C ASN A 46 -0.08 5.74 -2.07
N LEU A 47 -0.30 5.87 -0.76
CA LEU A 47 -0.70 4.76 0.10
C LEU A 47 -2.06 4.18 -0.33
N ARG A 48 -3.06 5.03 -0.58
CA ARG A 48 -4.36 4.57 -1.10
C ARG A 48 -4.22 3.80 -2.41
N ARG A 49 -3.45 4.32 -3.36
CA ARG A 49 -3.18 3.65 -4.64
C ARG A 49 -2.55 2.27 -4.42
N ILE A 50 -1.51 2.18 -3.59
CA ILE A 50 -0.85 0.90 -3.26
C ILE A 50 -1.83 -0.10 -2.65
N GLU A 51 -2.72 0.35 -1.76
CA GLU A 51 -3.72 -0.53 -1.14
C GLU A 51 -4.83 -0.95 -2.10
N ASP A 52 -5.26 -0.09 -3.01
CA ASP A 52 -6.23 -0.43 -4.05
C ASP A 52 -5.64 -1.45 -5.04
N ASP A 53 -4.40 -1.24 -5.49
CA ASP A 53 -3.65 -2.18 -6.34
C ASP A 53 -3.50 -3.54 -5.63
N TRP A 54 -3.14 -3.52 -4.34
CA TRP A 54 -3.06 -4.73 -3.52
C TRP A 54 -4.42 -5.43 -3.45
N ARG A 55 -5.49 -4.71 -3.11
CA ARG A 55 -6.85 -5.26 -3.01
C ARG A 55 -7.27 -5.94 -4.30
N GLU A 56 -7.05 -5.30 -5.45
CA GLU A 56 -7.41 -5.85 -6.75
C GLU A 56 -6.65 -7.14 -7.05
N SER A 57 -5.33 -7.14 -6.85
CA SER A 57 -4.50 -8.33 -7.02
C SER A 57 -4.93 -9.49 -6.10
N GLU A 58 -5.33 -9.14 -4.88
CA GLU A 58 -5.74 -10.10 -3.86
C GLU A 58 -7.10 -10.72 -4.20
N LEU A 59 -8.04 -9.94 -4.74
CA LEU A 59 -9.33 -10.46 -5.21
C LEU A 59 -9.19 -11.43 -6.39
N ILE A 60 -8.22 -11.21 -7.27
CA ILE A 60 -7.89 -12.15 -8.36
C ILE A 60 -7.35 -13.45 -7.76
N ALA A 61 -6.38 -13.36 -6.84
CA ALA A 61 -5.81 -14.53 -6.18
C ALA A 61 -6.89 -15.35 -5.45
N ILE A 62 -7.80 -14.69 -4.75
CA ILE A 62 -8.92 -15.36 -4.07
C ILE A 62 -9.83 -16.10 -5.05
N SER A 63 -10.11 -15.51 -6.23
CA SER A 63 -10.92 -16.20 -7.24
C SER A 63 -10.25 -17.49 -7.69
N ALA A 64 -8.96 -17.43 -8.04
CA ALA A 64 -8.21 -18.61 -8.44
C ALA A 64 -8.18 -19.70 -7.36
N GLN A 65 -8.10 -19.33 -6.08
CA GLN A 65 -8.15 -20.30 -4.98
C GLN A 65 -9.53 -20.95 -4.81
N LEU A 66 -10.60 -20.21 -5.07
CA LEU A 66 -11.95 -20.78 -5.06
C LEU A 66 -12.16 -21.74 -6.24
N ASP A 67 -11.65 -21.38 -7.43
CA ASP A 67 -11.70 -22.24 -8.62
C ASP A 67 -10.87 -23.52 -8.40
N ALA A 68 -9.65 -23.40 -7.85
CA ALA A 68 -8.81 -24.54 -7.50
C ALA A 68 -9.47 -25.49 -6.47
N LEU A 69 -10.21 -24.95 -5.50
CA LEU A 69 -10.99 -25.77 -4.57
C LEU A 69 -12.12 -26.54 -5.27
N GLU A 70 -12.75 -25.95 -6.29
CA GLU A 70 -13.75 -26.62 -7.12
C GLU A 70 -13.14 -27.74 -7.97
N GLU A 71 -11.93 -27.54 -8.50
CA GLU A 71 -11.17 -28.58 -9.21
C GLU A 71 -10.82 -29.76 -8.27
N VAL A 72 -10.43 -29.48 -7.03
CA VAL A 72 -10.22 -30.53 -6.01
C VAL A 72 -11.51 -31.31 -5.72
N GLU A 73 -12.65 -30.63 -5.64
CA GLU A 73 -13.96 -31.27 -5.48
C GLU A 73 -14.28 -32.19 -6.69
N ALA A 74 -13.79 -31.86 -7.89
CA ALA A 74 -13.92 -32.67 -9.11
C ALA A 74 -12.89 -33.82 -9.20
N GLY A 75 -11.93 -33.90 -8.28
CA GLY A 75 -10.92 -34.96 -8.21
C GLY A 75 -9.55 -34.59 -8.79
N ASP A 76 -9.34 -33.33 -9.17
CA ASP A 76 -8.04 -32.82 -9.59
C ASP A 76 -7.18 -32.38 -8.39
N ALA A 77 -5.90 -32.08 -8.65
CA ALA A 77 -4.96 -31.60 -7.64
C ALA A 77 -4.18 -30.39 -8.18
N PRO A 78 -4.76 -29.18 -8.10
CA PRO A 78 -4.14 -27.97 -8.63
C PRO A 78 -2.83 -27.67 -7.89
N PRO A 79 -1.73 -27.40 -8.61
CA PRO A 79 -0.41 -27.21 -8.01
C PRO A 79 -0.27 -25.91 -7.21
N ASP A 80 -1.16 -24.96 -7.44
CA ASP A 80 -1.18 -23.62 -6.86
C ASP A 80 -2.26 -23.43 -5.78
N LEU A 81 -2.96 -24.51 -5.40
CA LEU A 81 -3.88 -24.48 -4.27
C LEU A 81 -3.13 -24.23 -2.96
N LEU A 82 -3.50 -23.15 -2.29
CA LEU A 82 -3.01 -22.77 -0.98
C LEU A 82 -3.89 -23.37 0.12
N ALA A 83 -3.37 -23.35 1.34
CA ALA A 83 -4.10 -23.81 2.51
C ALA A 83 -5.38 -22.98 2.76
N GLY A 84 -6.39 -23.63 3.34
CA GLY A 84 -7.66 -23.03 3.70
C GLY A 84 -8.86 -23.69 3.01
N THR A 85 -10.01 -23.54 3.64
CA THR A 85 -11.30 -24.04 3.15
C THR A 85 -12.03 -22.99 2.33
N ARG A 86 -12.97 -23.42 1.49
CA ARG A 86 -13.86 -22.54 0.71
C ARG A 86 -14.50 -21.45 1.59
N SER A 87 -15.01 -21.81 2.75
CA SER A 87 -15.62 -20.87 3.70
C SER A 87 -14.63 -19.83 4.25
N GLN A 88 -13.37 -20.23 4.51
CA GLN A 88 -12.33 -19.29 4.95
C GLN A 88 -11.96 -18.31 3.82
N TRP A 89 -11.81 -18.79 2.59
CA TRP A 89 -11.56 -17.95 1.42
C TRP A 89 -12.71 -16.99 1.11
N LEU A 90 -13.97 -17.44 1.22
CA LEU A 90 -15.14 -16.57 1.05
C LEU A 90 -15.22 -15.49 2.13
N ARG A 91 -14.93 -15.82 3.40
CA ARG A 91 -14.84 -14.83 4.49
C ARG A 91 -13.73 -13.84 4.22
N TYR A 92 -12.56 -14.32 3.81
CA TYR A 92 -11.42 -13.48 3.47
C TYR A 92 -11.74 -12.50 2.33
N ARG A 93 -12.40 -12.97 1.27
CA ARG A 93 -12.94 -12.13 0.18
C ARG A 93 -13.79 -10.98 0.68
N GLY A 94 -14.67 -11.24 1.66
CA GLY A 94 -15.51 -10.22 2.27
C GLY A 94 -14.69 -9.14 3.00
N LEU A 95 -13.61 -9.53 3.69
CA LEU A 95 -12.69 -8.59 4.34
C LEU A 95 -11.94 -7.75 3.31
N VAL A 96 -11.36 -8.38 2.28
CA VAL A 96 -10.61 -7.69 1.21
C VAL A 96 -11.50 -6.73 0.42
N ARG A 97 -12.74 -7.11 0.07
CA ARG A 97 -13.71 -6.20 -0.58
C ARG A 97 -14.08 -4.98 0.26
N ASN A 98 -13.99 -5.10 1.58
CA ASN A 98 -14.26 -4.00 2.50
C ASN A 98 -13.01 -3.21 2.90
N TRP A 99 -11.83 -3.58 2.40
CA TRP A 99 -10.60 -2.82 2.56
C TRP A 99 -10.61 -1.60 1.60
N ALA A 100 -11.22 -0.50 2.03
CA ALA A 100 -11.41 0.70 1.23
C ALA A 100 -11.51 1.95 2.11
N GLU A 101 -11.42 3.13 1.49
CA GLU A 101 -11.49 4.41 2.20
C GLU A 101 -12.76 4.54 3.06
N GLY A 102 -12.58 5.05 4.28
CA GLY A 102 -13.66 5.20 5.26
C GLY A 102 -14.06 3.90 5.98
N LYS A 103 -13.35 2.79 5.77
CA LYS A 103 -13.63 1.49 6.42
C LYS A 103 -12.44 0.99 7.23
N GLY A 104 -12.69 0.70 8.52
CA GLY A 104 -11.72 0.06 9.40
C GLY A 104 -10.41 0.85 9.47
N ASP A 105 -9.30 0.13 9.32
CA ASP A 105 -7.94 0.67 9.41
C ASP A 105 -7.31 0.99 8.03
N TYR A 106 -8.10 1.04 6.95
CA TYR A 106 -7.56 1.40 5.63
C TYR A 106 -6.96 2.83 5.66
N PRO A 107 -5.77 3.09 5.06
CA PRO A 107 -4.93 2.22 4.23
C PRO A 107 -3.71 1.62 4.97
N GLU A 108 -3.79 1.32 6.28
CA GLU A 108 -2.65 0.81 7.04
C GLU A 108 -2.21 -0.60 6.59
N ILE A 109 -1.06 -0.68 5.91
CA ILE A 109 -0.48 -1.94 5.37
C ILE A 109 -0.40 -3.05 6.44
N THR A 110 -0.04 -2.69 7.68
CA THR A 110 0.13 -3.67 8.78
C THR A 110 -1.19 -4.25 9.29
N LYS A 111 -2.31 -3.65 8.90
CA LYS A 111 -3.68 -4.04 9.28
C LYS A 111 -4.42 -4.75 8.16
N ARG A 112 -3.75 -5.00 7.03
CA ARG A 112 -4.31 -5.76 5.91
C ARG A 112 -4.95 -7.07 6.38
N PRO A 113 -6.11 -7.44 5.84
CA PRO A 113 -6.67 -8.77 6.00
C PRO A 113 -5.63 -9.85 5.66
N LYS A 114 -5.53 -10.88 6.52
CA LYS A 114 -4.61 -12.01 6.31
C LYS A 114 -5.28 -13.16 5.56
N ARG A 115 -4.57 -13.72 4.59
CA ARG A 115 -4.98 -14.95 3.88
C ARG A 115 -5.22 -16.10 4.88
N PRO A 116 -6.10 -17.05 4.55
CA PRO A 116 -6.21 -18.31 5.27
C PRO A 116 -4.85 -19.05 5.32
N CYS A 117 -4.62 -19.78 6.42
CA CYS A 117 -3.47 -20.65 6.65
C CYS A 117 -3.94 -22.06 7.00
#